data_AF-A0A1W9PIR8-F1
#
_entry.id   AF-A0A1W9PIR8-F1
#
_cell.length_a   1.000
_cell.length_b   1.000
_cell.length_c   1.000
_cell.angle_alpha   90.00
_cell.angle_beta   90.00
_cell.angle_gamma   90.00
#
_symmetry.space_group_name_H-M   'P 1'
#
loop_
_entity.id
_entity.type
_entity.pdbx_description
1 polymer ?
#
loop_
_entity_poly.entity_id
_entity_poly.type
_entity_poly.pdbx_seq_one_letter_code
_entity_poly.pdbx_strand_id
1 'polypeptide(L)'
;DGKPGRDVFGREIPSKKGKDIALHELVGKNVKLSEDGKFIISMVEGQPYVSNDGKVNVKEIFVVNGDLDYSVGNIDFPGSVWIRGNIDGNFKVISGKDVIIDGIVSGGFHIEAKGSVVIRKGVFGRKRGKIISGGDVSAKFLSETFVASEGSIEVGEYMMNCHAVAKKDVAVFGKGLIVGGKVSAGKSIKARVLGNMSGAKTVVEAGVDFETQKQYYEISHELMELVRELTSLSTLQRKFKMMLDNVSDSENKEISLILINIENKKKTLYERMEKRRKTLEALNISRREKQLRKNALIVASDACYPGVTVSIGDETIKIDDNLGPTAFTFDVVKNGIKATPYKTWRKFLK
;
A
#
# COMPACT_ATOMS: atom_id res chain seq x y z
N ASP A 1 -1.76 25.92 47.41
CA ASP A 1 -0.98 26.99 48.05
C ASP A 1 0.45 26.56 48.35
N GLY A 2 1.39 27.51 48.31
CA GLY A 2 2.76 27.28 48.77
C GLY A 2 2.91 27.60 50.26
N LYS A 3 3.88 26.98 50.93
CA LYS A 3 4.23 27.33 52.32
C LYS A 3 5.05 28.63 52.34
N PRO A 4 4.83 29.53 53.32
CA PRO A 4 5.67 30.70 53.51
C PRO A 4 7.15 30.33 53.70
N GLY A 5 8.04 31.09 53.08
CA GLY A 5 9.49 30.94 53.25
C GLY A 5 10.01 31.78 54.42
N ARG A 6 11.32 31.74 54.68
CA ARG A 6 11.99 32.67 55.59
C ARG A 6 13.22 33.27 54.92
N ASP A 7 13.46 34.55 55.15
CA ASP A 7 14.72 35.19 54.77
C ASP A 7 15.87 34.81 55.73
N VAL A 8 17.09 35.28 55.42
CA VAL A 8 18.29 35.04 56.24
C VAL A 8 18.24 35.73 57.62
N PHE A 9 17.27 36.61 57.86
CA PHE A 9 17.02 37.27 59.14
C PHE A 9 15.86 36.61 59.92
N GLY A 10 15.33 35.49 59.43
CA GLY A 10 14.25 34.74 60.05
C GLY A 10 12.85 35.32 59.84
N ARG A 11 12.69 36.36 58.98
CA ARG A 11 11.39 36.98 58.69
C ARG A 11 10.63 36.15 57.66
N GLU A 12 9.33 36.03 57.87
CA GLU A 12 8.47 35.23 57.02
C GLU A 12 8.24 35.93 55.66
N ILE A 13 8.46 35.18 54.58
CA ILE A 13 8.17 35.63 53.22
C ILE A 13 6.85 34.96 52.80
N PRO A 14 5.74 35.72 52.65
CA PRO A 14 4.47 35.14 52.27
C PRO A 14 4.57 34.50 50.89
N SER A 15 3.96 33.33 50.74
CA SER A 15 3.91 32.66 49.44
C SER A 15 2.98 33.44 48.50
N LYS A 16 3.37 33.55 47.23
CA LYS A 16 2.47 34.08 46.19
C LYS A 16 1.46 32.99 45.84
N LYS A 17 0.17 33.29 45.96
CA LYS A 17 -0.89 32.39 45.47
C LYS A 17 -0.67 32.15 43.97
N GLY A 18 -0.84 30.90 43.55
CA GLY A 18 -0.88 30.56 42.13
C GLY A 18 -2.03 31.29 41.45
N LYS A 19 -1.86 31.67 40.18
CA LYS A 19 -2.98 32.13 39.36
C LYS A 19 -3.71 30.90 38.87
N ASP A 20 -4.98 30.76 39.26
CA ASP A 20 -5.82 29.73 38.69
C ASP A 20 -6.17 30.09 37.24
N ILE A 21 -6.18 29.10 36.36
CA ILE A 21 -6.50 29.28 34.95
C ILE A 21 -7.89 28.70 34.74
N ALA A 22 -8.79 29.53 34.22
CA ALA A 22 -10.13 29.10 33.86
C ALA A 22 -10.09 28.12 32.66
N LEU A 23 -9.82 26.83 32.93
CA LEU A 23 -9.64 25.82 31.89
C LEU A 23 -10.86 25.70 30.96
N HIS A 24 -12.06 26.01 31.46
CA HIS A 24 -13.28 26.04 30.65
C HIS A 24 -13.23 27.07 29.52
N GLU A 25 -12.53 28.20 29.71
CA GLU A 25 -12.33 29.23 28.66
C GLU A 25 -11.36 28.76 27.58
N LEU A 26 -10.48 27.80 27.91
CA LEU A 26 -9.49 27.23 27.01
C LEU A 26 -10.04 26.03 26.21
N VAL A 27 -11.30 25.62 26.41
CA VAL A 27 -11.88 24.48 25.67
C VAL A 27 -12.18 24.89 24.23
N GLY A 28 -11.50 24.24 23.29
CA GLY A 28 -11.71 24.38 21.85
C GLY A 28 -12.44 23.19 21.22
N LYS A 29 -12.18 22.94 19.94
CA LYS A 29 -12.76 21.84 19.17
C LYS A 29 -12.11 20.50 19.54
N ASN A 30 -12.93 19.44 19.54
CA ASN A 30 -12.52 18.06 19.75
C ASN A 30 -11.88 17.76 21.12
N VAL A 31 -12.15 18.62 22.09
CA VAL A 31 -11.75 18.44 23.49
C VAL A 31 -12.94 18.72 24.40
N LYS A 32 -12.91 18.18 25.62
CA LYS A 32 -13.87 18.46 26.68
C LYS A 32 -13.16 18.69 28.00
N LEU A 33 -13.80 19.40 28.92
CA LEU A 33 -13.33 19.49 30.29
C LEU A 33 -13.67 18.19 31.06
N SER A 34 -12.78 17.75 31.94
CA SER A 34 -13.06 16.67 32.90
C SER A 34 -14.14 17.09 33.89
N GLU A 35 -14.80 16.09 34.49
CA GLU A 35 -15.88 16.33 35.47
C GLU A 35 -15.40 17.14 36.69
N ASP A 36 -14.14 16.95 37.10
CA ASP A 36 -13.52 17.68 38.21
C ASP A 36 -12.99 19.07 37.83
N GLY A 37 -13.12 19.46 36.55
CA GLY A 37 -12.68 20.75 36.04
C GLY A 37 -11.16 20.93 35.90
N LYS A 38 -10.36 19.88 36.10
CA LYS A 38 -8.89 19.97 36.19
C LYS A 38 -8.14 19.60 34.92
N PHE A 39 -8.79 18.94 33.97
CA PHE A 39 -8.17 18.43 32.76
C PHE A 39 -8.97 18.80 31.52
N ILE A 40 -8.27 19.14 30.44
CA ILE A 40 -8.84 19.17 29.09
C ILE A 40 -8.51 17.83 28.43
N ILE A 41 -9.54 17.05 28.11
CA ILE A 41 -9.45 15.69 27.60
C ILE A 41 -9.80 15.71 26.10
N SER A 42 -8.97 15.09 25.26
CA SER A 42 -9.27 14.92 23.84
C SER A 42 -10.46 13.97 23.65
N MET A 43 -11.41 14.35 22.80
CA MET A 43 -12.54 13.50 22.41
C MET A 43 -12.23 12.63 21.19
N VAL A 44 -11.12 12.91 20.50
CA VAL A 44 -10.68 12.25 19.28
C VAL A 44 -9.17 12.01 19.30
N GLU A 45 -8.70 11.07 18.49
CA GLU A 45 -7.26 10.92 18.22
C GLU A 45 -6.78 12.00 17.23
N GLY A 46 -5.62 12.58 17.49
CA GLY A 46 -5.08 13.63 16.61
C GLY A 46 -3.94 14.43 17.24
N GLN A 47 -3.61 15.56 16.60
CA GLN A 47 -2.56 16.46 17.08
C GLN A 47 -3.16 17.57 17.95
N PRO A 48 -2.80 17.67 19.24
CA PRO A 48 -3.19 18.80 20.06
C PRO A 48 -2.49 20.08 19.58
N TYR A 49 -3.21 21.20 19.58
CA TYR A 49 -2.65 22.51 19.32
C TYR A 49 -3.40 23.59 20.10
N VAL A 50 -2.71 24.70 20.36
CA VAL A 50 -3.31 25.91 20.94
C VAL A 50 -3.58 26.88 19.79
N SER A 51 -4.82 27.33 19.64
CA SER A 51 -5.18 28.36 18.67
C SER A 51 -4.76 29.75 19.16
N ASN A 52 -4.72 30.73 18.25
CA ASN A 52 -4.27 32.10 18.57
C ASN A 52 -5.13 32.78 19.65
N ASP A 53 -6.39 32.35 19.83
CA ASP A 53 -7.29 32.78 20.90
C ASP A 53 -7.06 32.03 22.24
N GLY A 54 -6.01 31.22 22.33
CA GLY A 54 -5.61 30.50 23.55
C GLY A 54 -6.30 29.16 23.79
N LYS A 55 -7.22 28.74 22.91
CA LYS A 55 -7.98 27.49 23.10
C LYS A 55 -7.18 26.25 22.72
N VAL A 56 -7.32 25.21 23.51
CA VAL A 56 -6.79 23.87 23.25
C VAL A 56 -7.75 23.14 22.31
N ASN A 57 -7.21 22.62 21.21
CA ASN A 57 -7.95 21.93 20.17
C ASN A 57 -7.20 20.65 19.76
N VAL A 58 -7.87 19.71 19.12
CA VAL A 58 -7.23 18.53 18.50
C VAL A 58 -7.56 18.46 17.00
N LYS A 59 -6.52 18.44 16.15
CA LYS A 59 -6.65 18.23 14.70
C LYS A 59 -6.79 16.75 14.41
N GLU A 60 -7.86 16.36 13.73
CA GLU A 60 -8.07 15.00 13.22
C GLU A 60 -7.42 14.75 11.85
N ILE A 61 -6.99 15.82 11.18
CA ILE A 61 -6.39 15.76 9.85
C ILE A 61 -5.03 16.43 9.90
N PHE A 62 -3.99 15.68 9.53
CA PHE A 62 -2.66 16.22 9.30
C PHE A 62 -2.56 16.68 7.84
N VAL A 63 -2.38 17.99 7.64
CA VAL A 63 -2.35 18.60 6.31
C VAL A 63 -0.93 19.01 5.95
N VAL A 64 -0.41 18.46 4.85
CA VAL A 64 0.83 18.92 4.20
C VAL A 64 0.44 19.89 3.10
N ASN A 65 0.74 21.17 3.32
CA ASN A 65 0.48 22.24 2.34
C ASN A 65 1.61 22.31 1.30
N GLY A 66 1.65 21.31 0.42
CA GLY A 66 2.68 21.18 -0.60
C GLY A 66 3.06 19.74 -0.82
N ASP A 67 4.25 19.53 -1.37
CA ASP A 67 4.79 18.21 -1.66
C ASP A 67 5.29 17.52 -0.38
N LEU A 68 5.25 16.20 -0.36
CA LEU A 68 5.93 15.39 0.64
C LEU A 68 7.38 15.19 0.19
N ASP A 69 8.29 15.91 0.84
CA ASP A 69 9.72 15.89 0.56
C ASP A 69 10.53 15.63 1.85
N TYR A 70 11.86 15.78 1.77
CA TYR A 70 12.74 15.57 2.93
C TYR A 70 12.58 16.60 4.04
N SER A 71 11.93 17.75 3.79
CA SER A 71 11.64 18.74 4.83
C SER A 71 10.50 18.29 5.74
N VAL A 72 9.53 17.55 5.19
CA VAL A 72 8.40 16.97 5.94
C VAL A 72 8.76 15.56 6.44
N GLY A 73 9.35 14.74 5.59
CA GLY A 73 9.77 13.38 5.89
C GLY A 73 8.62 12.36 5.92
N ASN A 74 8.83 11.27 6.65
CA ASN A 74 7.81 10.22 6.81
C ASN A 74 6.69 10.71 7.75
N ILE A 75 5.47 10.23 7.50
CA ILE A 75 4.28 10.58 8.30
C ILE A 75 3.75 9.33 8.97
N ASP A 76 3.50 9.42 10.28
CA ASP A 76 2.74 8.46 11.05
C ASP A 76 1.73 9.24 11.91
N PHE A 77 0.44 9.14 11.57
CA PHE A 77 -0.59 9.97 12.15
C PHE A 77 -1.87 9.17 12.46
N PRO A 78 -2.43 9.24 13.68
CA PRO A 78 -3.60 8.44 14.05
C PRO A 78 -4.89 8.89 13.35
N GLY A 79 -4.95 10.15 12.91
CA GLY A 79 -6.07 10.67 12.12
C GLY A 79 -5.85 10.52 10.61
N SER A 80 -6.60 11.29 9.82
CA SER A 80 -6.44 11.30 8.36
C SER A 80 -5.24 12.15 7.94
N VAL A 81 -4.60 11.80 6.83
CA VAL A 81 -3.48 12.56 6.25
C VAL A 81 -3.94 13.14 4.92
N TRP A 82 -3.74 14.44 4.72
CA TRP A 82 -4.03 15.12 3.46
C TRP A 82 -2.78 15.83 2.94
N ILE A 83 -2.25 15.34 1.82
CA ILE A 83 -1.10 15.92 1.12
C ILE A 83 -1.62 16.64 -0.12
N ARG A 84 -1.47 17.96 -0.16
CA ARG A 84 -1.99 18.79 -1.26
C ARG A 84 -1.09 18.79 -2.50
N GLY A 85 0.15 18.35 -2.35
CA GLY A 85 1.13 18.25 -3.42
C GLY A 85 1.44 16.82 -3.83
N ASN A 86 2.60 16.64 -4.44
CA ASN A 86 3.13 15.38 -4.93
C ASN A 86 3.89 14.63 -3.83
N ILE A 87 4.12 13.34 -4.08
CA ILE A 87 5.09 12.54 -3.34
C ILE A 87 6.06 11.98 -4.37
N ASP A 88 7.33 12.42 -4.36
CA ASP A 88 8.36 11.82 -5.23
C ASP A 88 9.53 11.33 -4.37
N GLY A 89 9.61 10.01 -4.19
CA GLY A 89 10.66 9.40 -3.39
C GLY A 89 10.20 8.14 -2.68
N ASN A 90 10.96 7.79 -1.64
CA ASN A 90 10.74 6.57 -0.86
C ASN A 90 10.18 6.92 0.53
N PHE A 91 9.12 7.73 0.55
CA PHE A 91 8.47 8.15 1.80
C PHE A 91 7.48 7.10 2.31
N LYS A 92 7.37 7.02 3.63
CA LYS A 92 6.37 6.23 4.34
C LYS A 92 5.28 7.14 4.89
N VAL A 93 4.02 6.86 4.55
CA VAL A 93 2.84 7.56 5.07
C VAL A 93 1.93 6.52 5.70
N ILE A 94 1.77 6.59 7.03
CA ILE A 94 0.86 5.74 7.79
C ILE A 94 -0.23 6.63 8.39
N SER A 95 -1.49 6.25 8.15
CA SER A 95 -2.66 6.92 8.70
C SER A 95 -3.56 5.94 9.44
N GLY A 96 -4.02 6.33 10.63
CA GLY A 96 -5.05 5.60 11.37
C GLY A 96 -6.46 5.78 10.80
N LYS A 97 -6.66 6.66 9.83
CA LYS A 97 -7.90 6.85 9.05
C LYS A 97 -7.56 6.88 7.55
N ASP A 98 -7.97 7.93 6.83
CA ASP A 98 -7.85 8.03 5.38
C ASP A 98 -6.57 8.77 4.95
N VAL A 99 -6.07 8.47 3.75
CA VAL A 99 -5.00 9.24 3.09
C VAL A 99 -5.54 9.87 1.81
N ILE A 100 -5.41 11.18 1.69
CA ILE A 100 -5.78 11.95 0.49
C ILE A 100 -4.52 12.60 -0.07
N ILE A 101 -4.26 12.40 -1.35
CA ILE A 101 -3.13 12.99 -2.08
C ILE A 101 -3.67 13.67 -3.33
N ASP A 102 -3.52 14.99 -3.43
CA ASP A 102 -4.02 15.74 -4.58
C ASP A 102 -3.06 15.70 -5.79
N GLY A 103 -1.79 15.37 -5.54
CA GLY A 103 -0.72 15.29 -6.54
C GLY A 103 -0.47 13.90 -7.14
N ILE A 104 0.66 13.79 -7.83
CA ILE A 104 1.21 12.54 -8.37
C ILE A 104 2.05 11.86 -7.29
N VAL A 105 2.00 10.53 -7.24
CA VAL A 105 2.85 9.72 -6.37
C VAL A 105 3.85 8.96 -7.25
N SER A 106 5.15 9.12 -6.99
CA SER A 106 6.25 8.52 -7.74
C SER A 106 7.33 7.98 -6.80
N GLY A 107 7.96 6.88 -7.19
CA GLY A 107 9.08 6.28 -6.45
C GLY A 107 8.73 5.03 -5.65
N GLY A 108 9.60 4.65 -4.71
CA GLY A 108 9.44 3.47 -3.84
C GLY A 108 8.74 3.81 -2.53
N PHE A 109 7.60 4.48 -2.60
CA PHE A 109 6.81 4.91 -1.44
C PHE A 109 6.10 3.73 -0.76
N HIS A 110 5.71 3.92 0.50
CA HIS A 110 4.81 3.03 1.25
C HIS A 110 3.68 3.86 1.87
N ILE A 111 2.48 3.74 1.31
CA ILE A 111 1.27 4.41 1.81
C ILE A 111 0.37 3.37 2.45
N GLU A 112 0.03 3.57 3.72
CA GLU A 112 -0.81 2.68 4.50
C GLU A 112 -1.89 3.49 5.24
N ALA A 113 -3.14 3.12 5.03
CA ALA A 113 -4.30 3.76 5.66
C ALA A 113 -5.21 2.68 6.23
N LYS A 114 -5.67 2.84 7.48
CA LYS A 114 -6.74 1.98 8.02
C LYS A 114 -8.09 2.25 7.33
N GLY A 115 -8.28 3.47 6.82
CA GLY A 115 -9.38 3.87 5.97
C GLY A 115 -9.01 3.78 4.48
N SER A 116 -9.59 4.67 3.69
CA SER A 116 -9.45 4.72 2.23
C SER A 116 -8.22 5.52 1.79
N VAL A 117 -7.69 5.22 0.60
CA VAL A 117 -6.61 5.99 -0.03
C VAL A 117 -7.12 6.61 -1.32
N VAL A 118 -7.10 7.95 -1.39
CA VAL A 118 -7.54 8.71 -2.55
C VAL A 118 -6.36 9.48 -3.14
N ILE A 119 -5.94 9.11 -4.35
CA ILE A 119 -4.89 9.79 -5.10
C ILE A 119 -5.55 10.48 -6.30
N ARG A 120 -5.72 11.80 -6.26
CA ARG A 120 -6.51 12.51 -7.29
C ARG A 120 -5.88 12.48 -8.68
N LYS A 121 -4.55 12.34 -8.75
CA LYS A 121 -3.83 12.12 -10.01
C LYS A 121 -3.44 10.65 -10.11
N GLY A 122 -2.20 10.32 -10.47
CA GLY A 122 -1.80 8.94 -10.69
C GLY A 122 -0.51 8.55 -9.99
N VAL A 123 -0.17 7.28 -10.16
CA VAL A 123 0.88 6.60 -9.41
C VAL A 123 1.90 5.97 -10.35
N PHE A 124 3.18 6.21 -10.09
CA PHE A 124 4.32 5.55 -10.72
C PHE A 124 5.20 4.89 -9.66
N GLY A 125 4.91 3.63 -9.34
CA GLY A 125 5.57 2.91 -8.23
C GLY A 125 6.99 2.42 -8.53
N ARG A 126 7.47 2.50 -9.78
CA ARG A 126 8.82 2.01 -10.19
C ARG A 126 9.13 0.61 -9.64
N LYS A 127 8.12 -0.27 -9.60
CA LYS A 127 8.14 -1.65 -9.10
C LYS A 127 8.46 -1.80 -7.59
N ARG A 128 8.41 -0.71 -6.83
CA ARG A 128 8.69 -0.67 -5.39
C ARG A 128 7.58 0.01 -4.57
N GLY A 129 6.79 0.87 -5.20
CA GLY A 129 5.69 1.60 -4.56
C GLY A 129 4.59 0.65 -4.09
N LYS A 130 4.18 0.83 -2.83
CA LYS A 130 3.19 0.01 -2.12
C LYS A 130 2.06 0.89 -1.57
N ILE A 131 0.81 0.50 -1.84
CA ILE A 131 -0.39 1.09 -1.27
C ILE A 131 -1.16 -0.01 -0.52
N ILE A 132 -1.47 0.22 0.75
CA ILE A 132 -2.30 -0.64 1.59
C ILE A 132 -3.46 0.21 2.14
N SER A 133 -4.69 -0.26 1.97
CA SER A 133 -5.88 0.42 2.45
C SER A 133 -6.82 -0.57 3.14
N GLY A 134 -7.29 -0.21 4.33
CA GLY A 134 -8.39 -0.90 5.01
C GLY A 134 -9.77 -0.53 4.43
N GLY A 135 -9.84 0.49 3.58
CA GLY A 135 -11.00 0.89 2.79
C GLY A 135 -10.76 0.76 1.29
N ASP A 136 -11.34 1.67 0.52
CA ASP A 136 -11.24 1.71 -0.93
C ASP A 136 -9.97 2.45 -1.38
N VAL A 137 -9.46 2.13 -2.57
CA VAL A 137 -8.37 2.86 -3.22
C VAL A 137 -8.87 3.48 -4.52
N SER A 138 -8.72 4.80 -4.67
CA SER A 138 -9.02 5.48 -5.94
C SER A 138 -7.81 6.20 -6.50
N ALA A 139 -7.56 6.06 -7.79
CA ALA A 139 -6.53 6.82 -8.50
C ALA A 139 -6.92 7.11 -9.95
N LYS A 140 -6.37 8.14 -10.59
CA LYS A 140 -6.55 8.36 -12.04
C LYS A 140 -5.87 7.27 -12.86
N PHE A 141 -4.66 6.86 -12.49
CA PHE A 141 -3.96 5.73 -13.10
C PHE A 141 -3.00 5.10 -12.09
N LEU A 142 -2.72 3.82 -12.27
CA LEU A 142 -1.74 3.07 -11.49
C LEU A 142 -0.71 2.46 -12.45
N SER A 143 0.57 2.65 -12.16
CA SER A 143 1.66 2.09 -12.95
C SER A 143 2.76 1.51 -12.07
N GLU A 144 3.18 0.28 -12.36
CA GLU A 144 4.32 -0.39 -11.73
C GLU A 144 4.29 -0.36 -10.19
N THR A 145 3.11 -0.59 -9.60
CA THR A 145 2.89 -0.48 -8.15
C THR A 145 2.12 -1.68 -7.62
N PHE A 146 2.34 -1.97 -6.35
CA PHE A 146 1.50 -2.90 -5.59
C PHE A 146 0.39 -2.16 -4.85
N VAL A 147 -0.85 -2.65 -4.98
CA VAL A 147 -2.01 -2.10 -4.29
C VAL A 147 -2.80 -3.23 -3.63
N ALA A 148 -3.05 -3.10 -2.33
CA ALA A 148 -3.95 -3.97 -1.57
C ALA A 148 -5.04 -3.13 -0.92
N SER A 149 -6.30 -3.48 -1.17
CA SER A 149 -7.48 -2.79 -0.64
C SER A 149 -8.45 -3.79 -0.02
N GLU A 150 -8.78 -3.60 1.26
CA GLU A 150 -9.89 -4.33 1.92
C GLU A 150 -11.28 -3.88 1.41
N GLY A 151 -11.33 -2.85 0.57
CA GLY A 151 -12.48 -2.42 -0.20
C GLY A 151 -12.35 -2.76 -1.69
N SER A 152 -12.71 -1.79 -2.52
CA SER A 152 -12.61 -1.79 -3.98
C SER A 152 -11.44 -0.94 -4.46
N ILE A 153 -10.94 -1.23 -5.66
CA ILE A 153 -9.95 -0.40 -6.36
C ILE A 153 -10.61 0.24 -7.58
N GLU A 154 -10.66 1.56 -7.60
CA GLU A 154 -11.25 2.35 -8.68
C GLU A 154 -10.17 3.17 -9.39
N VAL A 155 -10.05 2.97 -10.71
CA VAL A 155 -9.01 3.59 -11.51
C VAL A 155 -9.61 4.35 -12.69
N GLY A 156 -9.26 5.63 -12.84
CA GLY A 156 -9.89 6.51 -13.82
C GLY A 156 -9.53 6.22 -15.29
N GLU A 157 -8.34 5.68 -15.57
CA GLU A 157 -7.81 5.56 -16.94
C GLU A 157 -7.19 4.18 -17.23
N TYR A 158 -6.16 3.80 -16.49
CA TYR A 158 -5.44 2.55 -16.73
C TYR A 158 -4.69 2.01 -15.51
N MET A 159 -4.51 0.69 -15.51
CA MET A 159 -3.60 -0.05 -14.65
C MET A 159 -2.54 -0.70 -15.53
N MET A 160 -1.26 -0.39 -15.29
CA MET A 160 -0.16 -0.86 -16.12
C MET A 160 0.95 -1.50 -15.30
N ASN A 161 1.27 -2.77 -15.59
CA ASN A 161 2.29 -3.53 -14.87
C ASN A 161 2.08 -3.50 -13.35
N CYS A 162 0.81 -3.51 -12.92
CA CYS A 162 0.42 -3.43 -11.52
C CYS A 162 0.21 -4.82 -10.94
N HIS A 163 0.44 -4.92 -9.63
CA HIS A 163 -0.07 -6.02 -8.85
C HIS A 163 -1.13 -5.46 -7.91
N ALA A 164 -2.38 -5.83 -8.12
CA ALA A 164 -3.51 -5.26 -7.39
C ALA A 164 -4.39 -6.35 -6.81
N VAL A 165 -4.80 -6.18 -5.55
CA VAL A 165 -5.67 -7.10 -4.84
C VAL A 165 -6.76 -6.30 -4.14
N ALA A 166 -8.02 -6.50 -4.54
CA ALA A 166 -9.19 -5.91 -3.91
C ALA A 166 -10.04 -7.00 -3.25
N LYS A 167 -10.52 -6.76 -2.03
CA LYS A 167 -11.47 -7.66 -1.36
C LYS A 167 -12.85 -7.67 -2.04
N LYS A 168 -13.23 -6.54 -2.64
CA LYS A 168 -14.48 -6.38 -3.40
C LYS A 168 -14.18 -6.36 -4.89
N ASP A 169 -14.28 -5.19 -5.52
CA ASP A 169 -14.27 -5.03 -6.97
C ASP A 169 -13.04 -4.25 -7.43
N VAL A 170 -12.61 -4.50 -8.67
CA VAL A 170 -11.67 -3.63 -9.39
C VAL A 170 -12.38 -3.07 -10.61
N ALA A 171 -12.45 -1.74 -10.71
CA ALA A 171 -13.07 -1.05 -11.82
C ALA A 171 -12.10 -0.06 -12.46
N VAL A 172 -11.88 -0.17 -13.77
CA VAL A 172 -11.07 0.76 -14.56
C VAL A 172 -11.95 1.46 -15.57
N PHE A 173 -12.10 2.76 -15.39
CA PHE A 173 -12.92 3.67 -16.19
C PHE A 173 -12.09 4.36 -17.28
N GLY A 174 -12.71 5.31 -18.00
CA GLY A 174 -12.02 6.13 -19.02
C GLY A 174 -11.52 5.27 -20.18
N LYS A 175 -10.20 5.30 -20.43
CA LYS A 175 -9.57 4.35 -21.37
C LYS A 175 -9.79 2.89 -20.96
N GLY A 176 -9.93 2.61 -19.68
CA GLY A 176 -10.34 1.32 -19.13
C GLY A 176 -9.33 0.22 -19.40
N LEU A 177 -8.03 0.51 -19.40
CA LEU A 177 -7.00 -0.45 -19.79
C LEU A 177 -6.43 -1.18 -18.56
N ILE A 178 -6.37 -2.51 -18.61
CA ILE A 178 -5.53 -3.31 -17.70
C ILE A 178 -4.48 -4.02 -18.56
N VAL A 179 -3.22 -3.63 -18.42
CA VAL A 179 -2.12 -4.15 -19.25
C VAL A 179 -0.93 -4.53 -18.39
N GLY A 180 -0.57 -5.80 -18.39
CA GLY A 180 0.59 -6.29 -17.67
C GLY A 180 0.37 -6.43 -16.16
N GLY A 181 1.06 -7.40 -15.57
CA GLY A 181 0.98 -7.69 -14.15
C GLY A 181 -0.22 -8.57 -13.80
N LYS A 182 -0.73 -8.42 -12.57
CA LYS A 182 -1.76 -9.29 -11.99
C LYS A 182 -2.76 -8.48 -11.19
N VAL A 183 -4.03 -8.51 -11.61
CA VAL A 183 -5.14 -7.84 -10.93
C VAL A 183 -6.09 -8.89 -10.39
N SER A 184 -6.40 -8.84 -9.10
CA SER A 184 -7.23 -9.82 -8.41
C SER A 184 -8.33 -9.13 -7.63
N ALA A 185 -9.55 -9.66 -7.69
CA ALA A 185 -10.71 -9.14 -7.00
C ALA A 185 -11.50 -10.26 -6.32
N GLY A 186 -12.02 -10.00 -5.12
CA GLY A 186 -12.90 -10.95 -4.44
C GLY A 186 -14.25 -11.13 -5.14
N LYS A 187 -14.72 -10.11 -5.88
CA LYS A 187 -15.99 -10.12 -6.62
C LYS A 187 -15.77 -9.97 -8.11
N SER A 188 -15.62 -8.75 -8.62
CA SER A 188 -15.56 -8.50 -10.06
C SER A 188 -14.40 -7.64 -10.51
N ILE A 189 -13.96 -7.85 -11.75
CA ILE A 189 -13.02 -6.99 -12.46
C ILE A 189 -13.73 -6.44 -13.69
N LYS A 190 -13.83 -5.12 -13.80
CA LYS A 190 -14.49 -4.44 -14.93
C LYS A 190 -13.52 -3.47 -15.57
N ALA A 191 -13.25 -3.68 -16.84
CA ALA A 191 -12.40 -2.81 -17.64
C ALA A 191 -12.96 -2.71 -19.06
N ARG A 192 -12.50 -1.71 -19.80
CA ARG A 192 -12.81 -1.60 -21.23
C ARG A 192 -11.99 -2.58 -22.03
N VAL A 193 -10.69 -2.65 -21.74
CA VAL A 193 -9.73 -3.50 -22.44
C VAL A 193 -8.89 -4.28 -21.46
N LEU A 194 -8.73 -5.56 -21.73
CA LEU A 194 -7.79 -6.44 -21.04
C LEU A 194 -6.65 -6.81 -21.99
N GLY A 195 -5.41 -6.60 -21.53
CA GLY A 195 -4.21 -6.85 -22.32
C GLY A 195 -3.98 -5.82 -23.42
N ASN A 196 -3.05 -6.13 -24.33
CA ASN A 196 -2.74 -5.30 -25.48
C ASN A 196 -2.33 -6.17 -26.70
N MET A 197 -2.28 -5.56 -27.88
CA MET A 197 -1.90 -6.23 -29.13
C MET A 197 -0.47 -6.81 -29.10
N SER A 198 0.41 -6.27 -28.26
CA SER A 198 1.77 -6.78 -28.11
C SER A 198 1.86 -8.08 -27.29
N GLY A 199 0.74 -8.59 -26.75
CA GLY A 199 0.70 -9.82 -25.99
C GLY A 199 1.32 -9.70 -24.60
N ALA A 200 1.28 -8.51 -23.99
CA ALA A 200 1.80 -8.32 -22.64
C ALA A 200 1.06 -9.23 -21.64
N LYS A 201 1.82 -10.05 -20.92
CA LYS A 201 1.30 -11.02 -19.95
C LYS A 201 0.45 -10.30 -18.90
N THR A 202 -0.86 -10.49 -18.97
CA THR A 202 -1.84 -9.84 -18.13
C THR A 202 -2.67 -10.90 -17.44
N VAL A 203 -2.69 -10.92 -16.11
CA VAL A 203 -3.46 -11.90 -15.33
C VAL A 203 -4.59 -11.18 -14.62
N VAL A 204 -5.82 -11.62 -14.84
CA VAL A 204 -7.01 -11.12 -14.15
C VAL A 204 -7.71 -12.26 -13.42
N GLU A 205 -7.91 -12.10 -12.12
CA GLU A 205 -8.49 -13.14 -11.26
C GLU A 205 -9.69 -12.59 -10.49
N ALA A 206 -10.86 -13.23 -10.62
CA ALA A 206 -12.05 -12.90 -9.85
C ALA A 206 -12.44 -14.05 -8.92
N GLY A 207 -13.08 -13.73 -7.80
CA GLY A 207 -13.49 -14.72 -6.82
C GLY A 207 -12.35 -15.23 -5.94
N VAL A 208 -11.35 -14.39 -5.64
CA VAL A 208 -10.22 -14.76 -4.78
C VAL A 208 -10.45 -14.34 -3.32
N ASP A 209 -9.87 -15.09 -2.39
CA ASP A 209 -9.78 -14.65 -0.99
C ASP A 209 -8.71 -13.55 -0.83
N PHE A 210 -9.11 -12.42 -0.24
CA PHE A 210 -8.25 -11.23 -0.12
C PHE A 210 -6.98 -11.50 0.70
N GLU A 211 -7.13 -12.08 1.90
CA GLU A 211 -6.00 -12.28 2.81
C GLU A 211 -4.98 -13.24 2.20
N THR A 212 -5.47 -14.34 1.64
CA THR A 212 -4.62 -15.32 0.98
C THR A 212 -3.88 -14.71 -0.22
N GLN A 213 -4.56 -13.90 -1.04
CA GLN A 213 -3.96 -13.26 -2.20
C GLN A 213 -2.96 -12.15 -1.82
N LYS A 214 -3.28 -11.34 -0.82
CA LYS A 214 -2.39 -10.31 -0.26
C LYS A 214 -1.12 -10.93 0.28
N GLN A 215 -1.25 -11.95 1.14
CA GLN A 215 -0.11 -12.67 1.69
C GLN A 215 0.74 -13.34 0.61
N TYR A 216 0.09 -13.95 -0.39
CA TYR A 216 0.77 -14.57 -1.52
C TYR A 216 1.64 -13.56 -2.24
N TYR A 217 1.09 -12.36 -2.49
CA TYR A 217 1.84 -11.31 -3.14
C TYR A 217 3.00 -10.80 -2.27
N GLU A 218 2.76 -10.52 -1.00
CA GLU A 218 3.79 -10.00 -0.09
C GLU A 218 4.99 -10.96 0.01
N ILE A 219 4.71 -12.26 0.16
CA ILE A 219 5.76 -13.29 0.19
C ILE A 219 6.44 -13.43 -1.18
N SER A 220 5.69 -13.40 -2.27
CA SER A 220 6.26 -13.48 -3.64
C SER A 220 7.17 -12.29 -3.95
N HIS A 221 6.78 -11.09 -3.53
CA HIS A 221 7.59 -9.88 -3.67
C HIS A 221 8.83 -9.93 -2.78
N GLU A 222 8.70 -10.37 -1.51
CA GLU A 222 9.85 -10.55 -0.62
C GLU A 222 10.86 -11.55 -1.21
N LEU A 223 10.38 -12.65 -1.79
CA LEU A 223 11.25 -13.61 -2.49
C LEU A 223 11.96 -12.96 -3.69
N MET A 224 11.27 -12.12 -4.47
CA MET A 224 11.88 -11.41 -5.59
C MET A 224 13.00 -10.47 -5.13
N GLU A 225 12.79 -9.73 -4.04
CA GLU A 225 13.82 -8.86 -3.45
C GLU A 225 15.01 -9.64 -2.91
N LEU A 226 14.76 -10.77 -2.22
CA LEU A 226 15.83 -11.65 -1.73
C LEU A 226 16.69 -12.21 -2.88
N VAL A 227 16.07 -12.58 -4.01
CA VAL A 227 16.80 -13.03 -5.22
C VAL A 227 17.65 -11.89 -5.81
N ARG A 228 17.15 -10.65 -5.84
CA ARG A 228 17.91 -9.48 -6.31
C ARG A 228 19.11 -9.19 -5.39
N GLU A 229 18.92 -9.27 -4.08
CA GLU A 229 19.99 -9.09 -3.09
C GLU A 229 21.07 -10.16 -3.25
N LEU A 230 20.68 -11.44 -3.36
CA LEU A 230 21.61 -12.54 -3.59
C LEU A 230 22.40 -12.39 -4.89
N THR A 231 21.75 -11.94 -5.96
CA THR A 231 22.41 -11.70 -7.26
C THR A 231 23.42 -10.55 -7.15
N SER A 232 23.08 -9.49 -6.42
CA SER A 232 23.98 -8.37 -6.16
C SER A 232 25.21 -8.81 -5.35
N LEU A 233 24.98 -9.60 -4.28
CA LEU A 233 26.05 -10.18 -3.48
C LEU A 233 26.91 -11.18 -4.25
N SER A 234 26.33 -11.96 -5.18
CA SER A 234 27.12 -12.89 -6.02
C SER A 234 28.01 -12.13 -7.00
N THR A 235 27.53 -11.05 -7.60
CA THR A 235 28.38 -10.17 -8.41
C THR A 235 29.50 -9.53 -7.59
N LEU A 236 29.22 -9.11 -6.35
CA LEU A 236 30.23 -8.51 -5.47
C LEU A 236 31.28 -9.54 -5.04
N GLN A 237 30.86 -10.74 -4.64
CA GLN A 237 31.77 -11.84 -4.28
C GLN A 237 32.72 -12.18 -5.44
N ARG A 238 32.20 -12.22 -6.68
CA ARG A 238 33.02 -12.47 -7.87
C ARG A 238 34.09 -11.40 -8.05
N LYS A 239 33.74 -10.11 -7.89
CA LYS A 239 34.70 -8.99 -7.98
C LYS A 239 35.81 -9.12 -6.94
N PHE A 240 35.46 -9.40 -5.68
CA PHE A 240 36.46 -9.57 -4.62
C PHE A 240 37.34 -10.81 -4.79
N LYS A 241 36.79 -11.94 -5.29
CA LYS A 241 37.60 -13.11 -5.64
C LYS A 241 38.64 -12.78 -6.73
N MET A 242 38.22 -12.07 -7.78
CA MET A 242 39.15 -11.63 -8.83
C MET A 242 40.22 -10.67 -8.31
N MET A 243 39.92 -9.83 -7.32
CA MET A 243 40.93 -8.97 -6.68
C MET A 243 41.94 -9.80 -5.87
N LEU A 244 41.46 -10.82 -5.15
CA LEU A 244 42.32 -11.72 -4.36
C LEU A 244 43.33 -12.47 -5.25
N ASP A 245 42.91 -12.90 -6.44
CA ASP A 245 43.78 -13.62 -7.39
C ASP A 245 44.90 -12.73 -8.00
N ASN A 246 44.83 -11.40 -7.84
CA ASN A 246 45.73 -10.42 -8.47
C ASN A 246 46.63 -9.64 -7.47
N VAL A 247 46.65 -10.01 -6.19
CA VAL A 247 47.25 -9.21 -5.10
C VAL A 247 48.19 -10.03 -4.21
N SER A 248 49.26 -9.40 -3.68
CA SER A 248 50.26 -10.00 -2.78
C SER A 248 49.76 -10.21 -1.33
N ASP A 249 50.32 -11.21 -0.63
CA ASP A 249 49.83 -11.80 0.62
C ASP A 249 49.42 -10.86 1.78
N SER A 250 49.95 -9.63 1.86
CA SER A 250 49.64 -8.70 2.96
C SER A 250 48.27 -8.03 2.86
N GLU A 251 47.69 -7.90 1.67
CA GLU A 251 46.35 -7.31 1.44
C GLU A 251 45.22 -8.37 1.48
N ASN A 252 45.58 -9.65 1.61
CA ASN A 252 44.65 -10.79 1.58
C ASN A 252 43.71 -10.87 2.80
N LYS A 253 44.08 -10.30 3.95
CA LYS A 253 43.33 -10.49 5.20
C LYS A 253 42.00 -9.72 5.21
N GLU A 254 41.98 -8.49 4.72
CA GLU A 254 40.75 -7.68 4.63
C GLU A 254 39.78 -8.23 3.57
N ILE A 255 40.28 -8.57 2.39
CA ILE A 255 39.46 -9.16 1.32
C ILE A 255 38.88 -10.51 1.76
N SER A 256 39.67 -11.34 2.46
CA SER A 256 39.20 -12.61 3.03
C SER A 256 38.07 -12.41 4.05
N LEU A 257 38.19 -11.42 4.94
CA LEU A 257 37.13 -11.07 5.90
C LEU A 257 35.85 -10.60 5.18
N ILE A 258 35.98 -9.78 4.13
CA ILE A 258 34.84 -9.36 3.31
C ILE A 258 34.17 -10.57 2.64
N LEU A 259 34.94 -11.50 2.07
CA LEU A 259 34.40 -12.71 1.45
C LEU A 259 33.67 -13.60 2.47
N ILE A 260 34.22 -13.78 3.67
CA ILE A 260 33.55 -14.50 4.78
C ILE A 260 32.24 -13.82 5.16
N ASN A 261 32.22 -12.49 5.27
CA ASN A 261 31.00 -11.73 5.58
C ASN A 261 29.94 -11.87 4.49
N ILE A 262 30.33 -11.86 3.21
CA ILE A 262 29.41 -12.11 2.09
C ILE A 262 28.85 -13.53 2.14
N GLU A 263 29.70 -14.54 2.41
CA GLU A 263 29.29 -15.95 2.54
C GLU A 263 28.25 -16.13 3.66
N ASN A 264 28.54 -15.57 4.84
CA ASN A 264 27.65 -15.58 5.99
C ASN A 264 26.32 -14.88 5.69
N LYS A 265 26.36 -13.69 5.07
CA LYS A 265 25.15 -12.96 4.67
C LYS A 265 24.33 -13.77 3.68
N LYS A 266 24.94 -14.37 2.65
CA LYS A 266 24.25 -15.25 1.70
C LYS A 266 23.57 -16.42 2.39
N LYS A 267 24.26 -17.09 3.32
CA LYS A 267 23.66 -18.20 4.11
C LYS A 267 22.38 -17.77 4.81
N THR A 268 22.39 -16.62 5.50
CA THR A 268 21.19 -16.09 6.17
C THR A 268 20.05 -15.75 5.19
N LEU A 269 20.38 -15.25 3.99
CA LEU A 269 19.39 -14.96 2.96
C LEU A 269 18.78 -16.23 2.38
N TYR A 270 19.57 -17.28 2.16
CA TYR A 270 19.07 -18.58 1.70
C TYR A 270 18.13 -19.23 2.71
N GLU A 271 18.47 -19.23 4.00
CA GLU A 271 17.61 -19.73 5.08
C GLU A 271 16.26 -18.98 5.11
N ARG A 272 16.30 -17.65 5.00
CA ARG A 272 15.09 -16.82 4.91
C ARG A 272 14.27 -17.15 3.66
N MET A 273 14.91 -17.31 2.51
CA MET A 273 14.24 -17.69 1.26
C MET A 273 13.56 -19.05 1.36
N GLU A 274 14.23 -20.05 1.93
CA GLU A 274 13.67 -21.39 2.08
C GLU A 274 12.42 -21.37 2.99
N LYS A 275 12.51 -20.65 4.12
CA LYS A 275 11.35 -20.45 5.01
C LYS A 275 10.17 -19.82 4.28
N ARG A 276 10.42 -18.76 3.50
CA ARG A 276 9.38 -18.07 2.71
C ARG A 276 8.81 -18.96 1.60
N ARG A 277 9.62 -19.77 0.93
CA ARG A 277 9.14 -20.76 -0.06
C ARG A 277 8.19 -21.77 0.56
N LYS A 278 8.52 -22.35 1.71
CA LYS A 278 7.64 -23.28 2.44
C LYS A 278 6.31 -22.61 2.82
N THR A 279 6.34 -21.37 3.31
CA THR A 279 5.12 -20.62 3.60
C THR A 279 4.28 -20.39 2.34
N LEU A 280 4.92 -20.05 1.22
CA LEU A 280 4.23 -19.83 -0.06
C LEU A 280 3.58 -21.12 -0.60
N GLU A 281 4.25 -22.26 -0.46
CA GLU A 281 3.72 -23.58 -0.81
C GLU A 281 2.48 -23.93 0.01
N ALA A 282 2.52 -23.74 1.34
CA ALA A 282 1.36 -23.94 2.20
C ALA A 282 0.20 -23.00 1.84
N LEU A 283 0.50 -21.75 1.50
CA LEU A 283 -0.50 -20.76 1.11
C LEU A 283 -1.15 -21.08 -0.25
N ASN A 284 -0.41 -21.71 -1.17
CA ASN A 284 -0.99 -22.16 -2.44
C ASN A 284 -2.06 -23.24 -2.26
N ILE A 285 -1.92 -24.08 -1.24
CA ILE A 285 -2.92 -25.10 -0.89
C ILE A 285 -4.19 -24.41 -0.38
N SER A 286 -4.07 -23.51 0.61
CA SER A 286 -5.22 -22.79 1.17
C SER A 286 -5.93 -21.89 0.15
N ARG A 287 -5.18 -21.35 -0.82
CA ARG A 287 -5.71 -20.53 -1.92
C ARG A 287 -6.67 -21.29 -2.84
N ARG A 288 -6.51 -22.61 -2.97
CA ARG A 288 -7.44 -23.46 -3.73
C ARG A 288 -8.72 -23.74 -2.94
N GLU A 289 -8.64 -23.82 -1.62
CA GLU A 289 -9.78 -24.16 -0.76
C GLU A 289 -10.73 -22.98 -0.51
N LYS A 290 -10.21 -21.74 -0.47
CA LYS A 290 -10.97 -20.54 -0.03
C LYS A 290 -11.56 -19.69 -1.16
N GLN A 291 -11.82 -20.28 -2.32
CA GLN A 291 -12.22 -19.49 -3.49
C GLN A 291 -13.71 -19.14 -3.49
N LEU A 292 -14.00 -17.89 -3.85
CA LEU A 292 -15.33 -17.32 -3.89
C LEU A 292 -15.85 -17.33 -5.34
N ARG A 293 -16.23 -18.51 -5.84
CA ARG A 293 -16.75 -18.64 -7.23
C ARG A 293 -18.08 -17.89 -7.44
N LYS A 294 -18.87 -17.73 -6.37
CA LYS A 294 -20.21 -17.14 -6.43
C LYS A 294 -20.12 -15.63 -6.70
N ASN A 295 -20.79 -15.18 -7.76
CA ASN A 295 -20.81 -13.79 -8.24
C ASN A 295 -19.48 -13.27 -8.80
N ALA A 296 -18.52 -14.16 -9.07
CA ALA A 296 -17.28 -13.78 -9.71
C ALA A 296 -17.51 -13.44 -11.19
N LEU A 297 -17.07 -12.25 -11.60
CA LEU A 297 -17.33 -11.70 -12.94
C LEU A 297 -16.12 -10.91 -13.44
N ILE A 298 -15.67 -11.19 -14.65
CA ILE A 298 -14.65 -10.39 -15.33
C ILE A 298 -15.26 -9.87 -16.63
N VAL A 299 -15.19 -8.55 -16.85
CA VAL A 299 -15.74 -7.90 -18.04
C VAL A 299 -14.65 -7.12 -18.77
N ALA A 300 -14.52 -7.41 -20.06
CA ALA A 300 -13.87 -6.58 -21.05
C ALA A 300 -14.97 -5.99 -21.96
N SER A 301 -15.30 -4.71 -21.80
CA SER A 301 -16.44 -4.13 -22.54
C SER A 301 -16.14 -3.78 -24.00
N ASP A 302 -14.88 -3.81 -24.42
CA ASP A 302 -14.42 -3.52 -25.79
C ASP A 302 -13.61 -4.68 -26.36
N ALA A 303 -12.48 -5.04 -25.72
CA ALA A 303 -11.61 -6.11 -26.21
C ALA A 303 -10.85 -6.85 -25.10
N CYS A 304 -10.61 -8.14 -25.32
CA CYS A 304 -9.69 -8.96 -24.53
C CYS A 304 -8.64 -9.55 -25.49
N TYR A 305 -7.39 -9.09 -25.36
CA TYR A 305 -6.32 -9.43 -26.30
C TYR A 305 -5.60 -10.74 -25.94
N PRO A 306 -4.87 -11.34 -26.90
CA PRO A 306 -3.98 -12.46 -26.63
C PRO A 306 -2.96 -12.16 -25.54
N GLY A 307 -2.56 -13.18 -24.79
CA GLY A 307 -1.64 -13.05 -23.65
C GLY A 307 -2.32 -12.66 -22.33
N VAL A 308 -3.64 -12.42 -22.35
CA VAL A 308 -4.46 -12.35 -21.13
C VAL A 308 -4.70 -13.76 -20.59
N THR A 309 -4.54 -13.93 -19.28
CA THR A 309 -4.96 -15.11 -18.54
C THR A 309 -6.10 -14.71 -17.62
N VAL A 310 -7.25 -15.38 -17.78
CA VAL A 310 -8.45 -15.13 -16.99
C VAL A 310 -8.64 -16.29 -16.03
N SER A 311 -8.74 -16.00 -14.74
CA SER A 311 -9.03 -17.01 -13.71
C SER A 311 -10.28 -16.63 -12.92
N ILE A 312 -11.13 -17.61 -12.66
CA ILE A 312 -12.29 -17.47 -11.79
C ILE A 312 -12.29 -18.67 -10.86
N GLY A 313 -11.93 -18.42 -9.59
CA GLY A 313 -11.53 -19.50 -8.71
C GLY A 313 -10.25 -20.20 -9.21
N ASP A 314 -10.34 -21.51 -9.43
CA ASP A 314 -9.28 -22.46 -9.75
C ASP A 314 -9.22 -22.75 -11.25
N GLU A 315 -10.33 -22.48 -11.93
CA GLU A 315 -10.40 -22.52 -13.37
C GLU A 315 -9.63 -21.34 -13.97
N THR A 316 -8.87 -21.63 -15.00
CA THR A 316 -8.03 -20.65 -15.69
C THR A 316 -8.07 -20.92 -17.18
N ILE A 317 -8.32 -19.86 -17.96
CA ILE A 317 -8.25 -19.89 -19.41
C ILE A 317 -7.20 -18.88 -19.88
N LYS A 318 -6.48 -19.25 -20.94
CA LYS A 318 -5.60 -18.34 -21.66
C LYS A 318 -6.31 -17.85 -22.90
N ILE A 319 -6.14 -16.57 -23.19
CA ILE A 319 -6.68 -15.94 -24.37
C ILE A 319 -5.59 -15.98 -25.44
N ASP A 320 -5.83 -16.77 -26.48
CA ASP A 320 -4.91 -16.95 -27.60
C ASP A 320 -5.33 -16.10 -28.82
N ASP A 321 -6.63 -15.82 -28.94
CA ASP A 321 -7.22 -14.99 -30.00
C ASP A 321 -7.79 -13.68 -29.46
N ASN A 322 -7.87 -12.66 -30.32
CA ASN A 322 -8.49 -11.40 -29.95
C ASN A 322 -10.01 -11.57 -29.80
N LEU A 323 -10.52 -11.38 -28.59
CA LEU A 323 -11.94 -11.39 -28.30
C LEU A 323 -12.46 -9.95 -28.28
N GLY A 324 -13.64 -9.73 -28.88
CA GLY A 324 -14.37 -8.46 -28.74
C GLY A 324 -14.97 -8.29 -27.33
N PRO A 325 -16.07 -7.53 -27.18
CA PRO A 325 -16.72 -7.34 -25.90
C PRO A 325 -17.13 -8.67 -25.29
N THR A 326 -16.57 -8.99 -24.11
CA THR A 326 -16.68 -10.32 -23.50
C THR A 326 -16.86 -10.23 -22.00
N ALA A 327 -17.79 -11.03 -21.47
CA ALA A 327 -17.93 -11.29 -20.05
C ALA A 327 -17.54 -12.74 -19.75
N PHE A 328 -16.70 -12.92 -18.73
CA PHE A 328 -16.26 -14.20 -18.22
C PHE A 328 -16.94 -14.47 -16.88
N THR A 329 -17.60 -15.62 -16.78
CA THR A 329 -18.33 -16.08 -15.59
C THR A 329 -18.02 -17.55 -15.35
N PHE A 330 -18.16 -18.01 -14.11
CA PHE A 330 -18.09 -19.42 -13.80
C PHE A 330 -19.39 -20.15 -14.20
N ASP A 331 -19.29 -21.15 -15.06
CA ASP A 331 -20.39 -22.06 -15.40
C ASP A 331 -20.39 -23.25 -14.45
N VAL A 332 -21.38 -23.29 -13.56
CA VAL A 332 -21.50 -24.34 -12.53
C VAL A 332 -21.77 -25.71 -13.15
N VAL A 333 -22.46 -25.77 -14.29
CA VAL A 333 -22.83 -27.04 -14.93
C VAL A 333 -21.63 -27.65 -15.64
N LYS A 334 -20.84 -26.82 -16.32
CA LYS A 334 -19.63 -27.26 -17.05
C LYS A 334 -18.37 -27.30 -16.18
N ASN A 335 -18.45 -26.82 -14.94
CA ASN A 335 -17.33 -26.62 -14.03
C ASN A 335 -16.13 -25.94 -14.73
N GLY A 336 -16.38 -24.77 -15.31
CA GLY A 336 -15.40 -24.08 -16.15
C GLY A 336 -15.72 -22.61 -16.36
N ILE A 337 -14.76 -21.85 -16.88
CA ILE A 337 -14.99 -20.46 -17.27
C ILE A 337 -15.77 -20.43 -18.59
N LYS A 338 -16.88 -19.71 -18.60
CA LYS A 338 -17.66 -19.41 -19.79
C LYS A 338 -17.43 -17.97 -20.22
N ALA A 339 -16.96 -17.81 -21.45
CA ALA A 339 -16.89 -16.54 -22.15
C ALA A 339 -18.22 -16.30 -22.90
N THR A 340 -18.83 -15.15 -22.71
CA THR A 340 -20.06 -14.74 -23.41
C THR A 340 -19.90 -13.36 -24.04
N PRO A 341 -20.43 -13.13 -25.26
CA PRO A 341 -20.42 -11.79 -25.84
C PRO A 341 -21.11 -10.79 -24.91
N TYR A 342 -20.40 -9.72 -24.54
CA TYR A 342 -20.93 -8.69 -23.67
C TYR A 342 -21.73 -7.66 -24.49
N LYS A 343 -23.05 -7.84 -24.54
CA LYS A 343 -23.94 -6.90 -25.23
C LYS A 343 -24.33 -5.74 -24.30
N THR A 344 -23.79 -4.57 -24.63
CA THR A 344 -24.12 -3.18 -24.24
C THR A 344 -23.78 -2.66 -22.83
N TRP A 345 -22.80 -1.74 -22.82
CA TRP A 345 -22.63 -0.62 -21.89
C TRP A 345 -23.63 0.54 -22.14
N ARG A 346 -24.29 0.59 -23.31
CA ARG A 346 -25.12 1.73 -23.76
C ARG A 346 -26.44 1.95 -22.99
N LYS A 347 -26.79 1.16 -21.97
CA LYS A 347 -28.04 1.33 -21.19
C LYS A 347 -27.89 1.96 -19.80
N PHE A 348 -26.67 2.27 -19.33
CA PHE A 348 -26.44 2.73 -17.94
C PHE A 348 -25.73 4.09 -17.80
N LEU A 349 -25.66 4.89 -18.87
CA LEU A 349 -25.16 6.28 -18.82
C LEU A 349 -26.17 7.26 -19.43
N LYS A 350 -27.39 7.28 -18.90
CA LYS A 350 -28.28 8.45 -19.00
C LYS A 350 -28.57 8.98 -17.61
#